data_AF-B8KXR6-F1
#
_entry.id   AF-B8KXR6-F1
#
_cell.length_a   1.000
_cell.length_b   1.000
_cell.length_c   1.000
_cell.angle_alpha   90.00
_cell.angle_beta   90.00
_cell.angle_gamma   90.00
#
_symmetry.space_group_name_H-M   'P 1'
#
loop_
_entity.id
_entity.type
_entity.pdbx_description
1 polymer ?
#
loop_
_entity_poly.entity_id
_entity_poly.type
_entity_poly.pdbx_seq_one_letter_code
_entity_poly.pdbx_strand_id
1 'polypeptide(L)'
;MVALERYPDVLANTAAFVSIAGAIGGSPIAEHTSASTIAAIRYSPYGDCSSSRGDALESLRPARRHAWMADHLPLSIPAYSLVTTPEPERVSRALRSSYELLGALHPVNDGALLYWDQLLPGSTLLGYANADHWAVAIPVETDAIPLGDVLVTNGYPRTRLWLAIADFVVTDLEQRAEASKHDLE
;
A
#
# COMPACT_ATOMS: atom_id res chain seq x y z
N MET A 1 -3.26 10.38 2.18
CA MET A 1 -3.30 11.17 3.43
C MET A 1 -3.45 12.67 3.18
N VAL A 2 -2.73 13.28 2.22
CA VAL A 2 -2.90 14.70 1.82
C VAL A 2 -4.36 15.13 1.64
N ALA A 3 -5.23 14.28 1.10
CA ALA A 3 -6.65 14.60 0.94
C ALA A 3 -7.39 14.80 2.28
N LEU A 4 -7.06 13.99 3.32
CA LEU A 4 -7.65 14.14 4.65
C LEU A 4 -7.26 15.47 5.29
N GLU A 5 -6.04 15.94 5.03
CA GLU A 5 -5.55 17.21 5.55
C GLU A 5 -6.11 18.42 4.79
N ARG A 6 -6.10 18.33 3.45
CA ARG A 6 -6.42 19.46 2.57
C ARG A 6 -7.91 19.73 2.44
N TYR A 7 -8.75 18.73 2.68
CA TYR A 7 -10.20 18.83 2.49
C TYR A 7 -10.93 18.49 3.80
N PRO A 8 -11.28 19.50 4.61
CA PRO A 8 -11.96 19.29 5.90
C PRO A 8 -13.25 18.47 5.80
N ASP A 9 -14.01 18.62 4.72
CA ASP A 9 -15.22 17.83 4.49
C ASP A 9 -14.90 16.34 4.30
N VAL A 10 -13.78 16.00 3.67
CA VAL A 10 -13.33 14.61 3.54
C VAL A 10 -12.98 14.06 4.91
N LEU A 11 -12.23 14.81 5.71
CA LEU A 11 -11.88 14.42 7.07
C LEU A 11 -13.12 14.20 7.94
N ALA A 12 -14.06 15.14 7.93
CA ALA A 12 -15.28 15.09 8.73
C ALA A 12 -16.18 13.89 8.40
N ASN A 13 -16.10 13.38 7.16
CA ASN A 13 -16.87 12.23 6.70
C ASN A 13 -16.04 10.93 6.64
N THR A 14 -14.82 10.91 7.21
CA THR A 14 -13.98 9.71 7.26
C THR A 14 -13.91 9.15 8.68
N ALA A 15 -14.42 7.95 8.89
CA ALA A 15 -14.37 7.27 10.19
C ALA A 15 -13.01 6.62 10.47
N ALA A 16 -12.33 6.11 9.44
CA ALA A 16 -11.06 5.41 9.56
C ALA A 16 -10.24 5.46 8.27
N PHE A 17 -8.92 5.29 8.39
CA PHE A 17 -8.00 5.12 7.28
C PHE A 17 -7.34 3.74 7.33
N VAL A 18 -7.49 2.92 6.28
CA VAL A 18 -6.83 1.61 6.18
C VAL A 18 -5.82 1.63 5.03
N SER A 19 -4.55 1.40 5.37
CA SER A 19 -3.45 1.21 4.42
C SER A 19 -3.23 -0.29 4.18
N ILE A 20 -3.20 -0.72 2.92
CA ILE A 20 -2.89 -2.10 2.53
C ILE A 20 -1.76 -2.04 1.52
N ALA A 21 -0.57 -2.54 1.90
CA ALA A 21 0.65 -2.37 1.11
C ALA A 21 0.87 -0.92 0.63
N GLY A 22 0.48 0.07 1.44
CA GLY A 22 0.56 1.47 1.05
C GLY A 22 1.99 1.97 1.09
N ALA A 23 2.40 2.80 0.11
CA ALA A 23 3.72 3.41 0.09
C ALA A 23 3.82 4.59 1.09
N ILE A 24 3.71 4.28 2.39
CA ILE A 24 3.69 5.27 3.48
C ILE A 24 5.05 5.92 3.66
N GLY A 25 6.10 5.11 3.81
CA GLY A 25 7.51 5.54 3.82
C GLY A 25 8.07 5.81 2.42
N GLY A 26 7.33 5.49 1.36
CA GLY A 26 7.80 5.56 -0.02
C GLY A 26 8.47 4.26 -0.47
N SER A 27 9.21 4.31 -1.58
CA SER A 27 9.93 3.15 -2.11
C SER A 27 11.35 3.53 -2.53
N PRO A 28 12.39 2.80 -2.11
CA PRO A 28 13.73 2.97 -2.66
C PRO A 28 13.80 2.79 -4.18
N ILE A 29 12.86 2.03 -4.78
CA ILE A 29 12.76 1.89 -6.24
C ILE A 29 12.50 3.24 -6.92
N ALA A 30 11.77 4.16 -6.26
CA ALA A 30 11.43 5.47 -6.81
C ALA A 30 12.62 6.44 -6.93
N GLU A 31 13.75 6.15 -6.25
CA GLU A 31 14.98 6.97 -6.37
C GLU A 31 15.77 6.64 -7.65
N HIS A 32 15.67 5.40 -8.13
CA HIS A 32 16.55 4.87 -9.18
C HIS A 32 15.80 4.36 -10.42
N THR A 33 14.52 4.68 -10.56
CA THR A 33 13.76 4.25 -11.74
C THR A 33 14.19 5.05 -12.97
N SER A 34 14.69 4.36 -13.99
CA SER A 34 15.05 4.97 -15.27
C SER A 34 13.82 5.47 -16.03
N ALA A 35 14.00 6.48 -16.88
CA ALA A 35 12.93 6.98 -17.76
C ALA A 35 12.32 5.89 -18.66
N SER A 36 13.09 4.87 -19.04
CA SER A 36 12.62 3.73 -19.82
C SER A 36 11.70 2.81 -19.02
N THR A 37 12.00 2.56 -17.74
CA THR A 37 11.10 1.80 -16.85
C THR A 37 9.81 2.57 -16.59
N ILE A 38 9.88 3.89 -16.41
CA ILE A 38 8.68 4.76 -16.30
C ILE A 38 7.83 4.70 -17.56
N ALA A 39 8.47 4.74 -18.74
CA ALA A 39 7.78 4.62 -20.02
C ALA A 39 7.14 3.24 -20.19
N ALA A 40 7.76 2.17 -19.70
CA ALA A 40 7.21 0.82 -19.74
C ALA A 40 5.95 0.66 -18.87
N ILE A 41 5.86 1.35 -17.73
CA ILE A 41 4.66 1.39 -16.87
C ILE A 41 3.44 1.94 -17.62
N ARG A 42 3.62 2.75 -18.68
CA ARG A 42 2.50 3.25 -19.50
C ARG A 42 1.81 2.16 -20.31
N TYR A 43 2.48 1.03 -20.55
CA TYR A 43 1.90 -0.14 -21.20
C TYR A 43 1.32 -1.12 -20.17
N SER A 44 1.11 -0.64 -18.94
CA SER A 44 0.42 -1.39 -17.90
C SER A 44 -0.94 -1.87 -18.41
N PRO A 45 -1.31 -3.13 -18.17
CA PRO A 45 -2.59 -3.70 -18.61
C PRO A 45 -3.81 -3.05 -17.92
N TYR A 46 -3.61 -2.11 -16.99
CA TYR A 46 -4.66 -1.50 -16.17
C TYR A 46 -5.24 -0.18 -16.71
N GLY A 47 -5.00 0.20 -17.98
CA GLY A 47 -5.84 1.16 -18.70
C GLY A 47 -5.12 2.26 -19.50
N ASP A 48 -5.91 3.01 -20.29
CA ASP A 48 -5.50 4.21 -21.05
C ASP A 48 -5.17 5.38 -20.11
N CYS A 49 -4.02 5.31 -19.44
CA CYS A 49 -3.53 6.39 -18.60
C CYS A 49 -3.07 7.57 -19.46
N SER A 50 -3.68 8.75 -19.25
CA SER A 50 -3.17 10.00 -19.84
C SER A 50 -1.73 10.26 -19.41
N SER A 51 -0.93 10.89 -20.28
CA SER A 51 0.46 11.23 -19.95
C SER A 51 0.53 12.14 -18.72
N SER A 52 1.11 11.66 -17.61
CA SER A 52 1.47 12.51 -16.47
C SER A 52 2.78 13.25 -16.73
N ARG A 53 3.04 14.30 -15.93
CA ARG A 53 4.30 15.06 -15.96
C ARG A 53 5.46 14.31 -15.31
N GLY A 54 5.32 13.01 -15.01
CA GLY A 54 6.36 12.19 -14.37
C GLY A 54 6.43 12.36 -12.84
N ASP A 55 5.48 13.07 -12.24
CA ASP A 55 5.39 13.40 -10.82
C ASP A 55 4.90 12.24 -9.93
N ALA A 56 4.37 11.17 -10.51
CA ALA A 56 3.89 10.01 -9.77
C ALA A 56 5.01 9.38 -8.93
N LEU A 57 6.20 9.16 -9.50
CA LEU A 57 7.34 8.60 -8.75
C LEU A 57 7.95 9.59 -7.76
N GLU A 58 7.94 10.89 -8.07
CA GLU A 58 8.38 11.93 -7.13
C GLU A 58 7.57 11.88 -5.82
N SER A 59 6.28 11.55 -5.90
CA SER A 59 5.44 11.37 -4.71
C SER A 59 5.79 10.11 -3.90
N LEU A 60 6.51 9.14 -4.49
CA LEU A 60 6.87 7.89 -3.84
C LEU A 60 8.31 7.89 -3.29
N ARG A 61 9.07 8.96 -3.50
CA ARG A 61 10.44 9.06 -2.96
C ARG A 61 10.44 9.05 -1.42
N PRO A 62 11.28 8.24 -0.77
CA PRO A 62 11.33 8.17 0.68
C PRO A 62 11.56 9.52 1.36
N ALA A 63 12.49 10.34 0.83
CA ALA A 63 12.74 11.67 1.36
C ALA A 63 11.47 12.56 1.36
N ARG A 64 10.67 12.49 0.29
CA ARG A 64 9.42 13.26 0.16
C ARG A 64 8.36 12.77 1.15
N ARG A 65 8.26 11.45 1.32
CA ARG A 65 7.26 10.82 2.19
C ARG A 65 7.58 11.01 3.66
N HIS A 66 8.84 10.82 4.06
CA HIS A 66 9.32 11.05 5.42
C HIS A 66 9.15 12.51 5.84
N ALA A 67 9.54 13.46 4.98
CA ALA A 67 9.36 14.89 5.27
C ALA A 67 7.87 15.23 5.48
N TRP A 68 6.98 14.71 4.63
CA TRP A 68 5.56 14.91 4.84
C TRP A 68 5.07 14.26 6.15
N MET A 69 5.47 13.04 6.47
CA MET A 69 5.01 12.40 7.71
C MET A 69 5.46 13.11 8.98
N ALA A 70 6.68 13.67 8.99
CA ALA A 70 7.21 14.38 10.15
C ALA A 70 6.34 15.58 10.57
N ASP A 71 5.73 16.25 9.59
CA ASP A 71 4.94 17.46 9.81
C ASP A 71 3.43 17.19 9.98
N HIS A 72 2.94 16.00 9.61
CA HIS A 72 1.50 15.74 9.42
C HIS A 72 0.95 14.48 10.13
N LEU A 73 1.79 13.74 10.85
CA LEU A 73 1.36 12.59 11.67
C LEU A 73 1.41 12.91 13.18
N PRO A 74 0.61 12.22 14.02
CA PRO A 74 -0.37 11.17 13.68
C PRO A 74 -1.62 11.71 12.98
N LEU A 75 -2.36 10.84 12.28
CA LEU A 75 -3.68 11.21 11.76
C LEU A 75 -4.65 11.43 12.93
N SER A 76 -5.61 12.35 12.75
CA SER A 76 -6.66 12.65 13.73
C SER A 76 -7.81 11.64 13.74
N ILE A 77 -7.75 10.62 12.88
CA ILE A 77 -8.73 9.53 12.78
C ILE A 77 -8.04 8.19 13.04
N PRO A 78 -8.77 7.17 13.54
CA PRO A 78 -8.26 5.81 13.63
C PRO A 78 -7.65 5.34 12.31
N ALA A 79 -6.47 4.77 12.39
CA ALA A 79 -5.72 4.32 11.24
C ALA A 79 -5.23 2.89 11.42
N TYR A 80 -5.15 2.15 10.31
CA TYR A 80 -4.80 0.73 10.30
C TYR A 80 -3.83 0.43 9.17
N SER A 81 -2.88 -0.47 9.40
CA SER A 81 -1.91 -0.91 8.39
C SER A 81 -1.95 -2.43 8.23
N LEU A 82 -2.07 -2.89 6.99
CA LEU A 82 -1.76 -4.26 6.58
C LEU A 82 -0.51 -4.24 5.72
N VAL A 83 0.49 -5.00 6.15
CA VAL A 83 1.78 -5.11 5.47
C VAL A 83 1.80 -6.37 4.62
N THR A 84 2.45 -6.35 3.47
CA THR A 84 2.71 -7.51 2.60
C THR A 84 4.15 -8.00 2.78
N THR A 85 4.28 -9.30 3.03
CA THR A 85 5.56 -10.01 3.15
C THR A 85 5.43 -11.39 2.50
N PRO A 86 5.50 -11.47 1.17
CA PRO A 86 5.41 -12.74 0.46
C PRO A 86 6.59 -13.66 0.79
N GLU A 87 6.32 -14.95 0.85
CA GLU A 87 7.37 -15.95 0.63
C GLU A 87 7.97 -15.76 -0.77
N PRO A 88 9.29 -16.03 -0.97
CA PRO A 88 9.95 -15.82 -2.25
C PRO A 88 9.26 -16.48 -3.45
N GLU A 89 8.64 -17.65 -3.24
CA GLU A 89 7.92 -18.41 -4.26
C GLU A 89 6.59 -17.75 -4.66
N ARG A 90 6.06 -16.87 -3.81
CA ARG A 90 4.80 -16.13 -4.02
C ARG A 90 5.00 -14.76 -4.64
N VAL A 91 6.25 -14.38 -4.92
CA VAL A 91 6.59 -13.16 -5.65
C VAL A 91 6.38 -13.39 -7.15
N SER A 92 5.52 -12.59 -7.76
CA SER A 92 5.33 -12.52 -9.21
C SER A 92 6.67 -12.35 -9.91
N ARG A 93 6.92 -13.10 -11.00
CA ARG A 93 8.18 -12.99 -11.76
C ARG A 93 8.39 -11.58 -12.29
N ALA A 94 7.32 -10.87 -12.61
CA ALA A 94 7.34 -9.46 -13.02
C ALA A 94 7.90 -8.51 -11.93
N LEU A 95 7.78 -8.87 -10.65
CA LEU A 95 8.29 -8.11 -9.50
C LEU A 95 9.65 -8.63 -9.00
N ARG A 96 10.22 -9.68 -9.60
CA ARG A 96 11.42 -10.34 -9.08
C ARG A 96 12.63 -9.42 -9.05
N SER A 97 12.86 -8.65 -10.12
CA SER A 97 14.02 -7.75 -10.18
C SER A 97 13.96 -6.64 -9.13
N SER A 98 12.78 -6.07 -8.87
CA SER A 98 12.61 -5.08 -7.80
C SER A 98 12.65 -5.73 -6.42
N TYR A 99 12.10 -6.94 -6.27
CA TYR A 99 12.21 -7.73 -5.04
C TYR A 99 13.66 -8.03 -4.66
N GLU A 100 14.49 -8.42 -5.63
CA GLU A 100 15.93 -8.66 -5.44
C GLU A 100 16.69 -7.37 -5.11
N LEU A 101 16.37 -6.26 -5.78
CA LEU A 101 16.98 -4.95 -5.51
C LEU A 101 16.66 -4.45 -4.10
N LEU A 102 15.40 -4.59 -3.66
CA LEU A 102 14.99 -4.29 -2.29
C LEU A 102 15.61 -5.28 -1.30
N GLY A 103 15.72 -6.56 -1.70
CA GLY A 103 16.39 -7.62 -0.95
C GLY A 103 17.84 -7.33 -0.59
N ALA A 104 18.54 -6.57 -1.44
CA ALA A 104 19.90 -6.10 -1.15
C ALA A 104 19.97 -5.08 0.00
N LEU A 105 18.86 -4.37 0.28
CA LEU A 105 18.72 -3.51 1.46
C LEU A 105 18.20 -4.30 2.66
N HIS A 106 17.14 -5.09 2.46
CA HIS A 106 16.55 -5.95 3.48
C HIS A 106 15.70 -7.07 2.87
N PRO A 107 15.77 -8.31 3.40
CA PRO A 107 15.12 -9.48 2.78
C PRO A 107 13.59 -9.43 2.78
N VAL A 108 12.97 -8.67 3.69
CA VAL A 108 11.51 -8.59 3.83
C VAL A 108 10.96 -7.40 3.04
N ASN A 109 10.34 -7.69 1.89
CA ASN A 109 9.71 -6.72 1.00
C ASN A 109 8.65 -7.43 0.14
N ASP A 110 7.78 -6.67 -0.54
CA ASP A 110 6.69 -7.24 -1.37
C ASP A 110 6.92 -7.13 -2.88
N GLY A 111 8.14 -6.79 -3.28
CA GLY A 111 8.52 -6.50 -4.67
C GLY A 111 8.33 -5.04 -5.07
N ALA A 112 7.71 -4.20 -4.24
CA ALA A 112 7.58 -2.76 -4.48
C ALA A 112 8.03 -1.90 -3.29
N LEU A 113 7.81 -2.39 -2.07
CA LEU A 113 8.03 -1.66 -0.81
C LEU A 113 8.73 -2.56 0.22
N LEU A 114 9.61 -1.96 1.02
CA LEU A 114 10.12 -2.61 2.23
C LEU A 114 9.00 -2.67 3.27
N TYR A 115 9.03 -3.67 4.17
CA TYR A 115 7.91 -3.88 5.09
C TYR A 115 7.63 -2.68 6.01
N TRP A 116 8.66 -1.93 6.42
CA TRP A 116 8.50 -0.75 7.27
C TRP A 116 7.96 0.46 6.50
N ASP A 117 8.21 0.54 5.20
CA ASP A 117 7.68 1.61 4.37
C ASP A 117 6.17 1.46 4.12
N GLN A 118 5.59 0.34 4.55
CA GLN A 118 4.15 0.07 4.51
C GLN A 118 3.42 0.45 5.80
N LEU A 119 4.17 0.67 6.88
CA LEU A 119 3.62 0.97 8.20
C LEU A 119 3.32 2.45 8.34
N LEU A 120 2.09 2.77 8.70
CA LEU A 120 1.69 4.11 9.11
C LEU A 120 1.98 4.33 10.60
N PRO A 121 2.86 5.27 10.99
CA PRO A 121 3.08 5.58 12.39
C PRO A 121 1.78 5.94 13.13
N GLY A 122 1.58 5.37 14.32
CA GLY A 122 0.38 5.57 15.12
C GLY A 122 -0.84 4.74 14.68
N SER A 123 -0.72 3.92 13.64
CA SER A 123 -1.79 3.01 13.21
C SER A 123 -1.80 1.68 13.97
N THR A 124 -2.96 1.02 14.00
CA THR A 124 -3.09 -0.38 14.43
C THR A 124 -2.56 -1.30 13.33
N LEU A 125 -1.62 -2.17 13.65
CA LEU A 125 -1.13 -3.20 12.74
C LEU A 125 -2.14 -4.35 12.66
N LEU A 126 -2.75 -4.55 11.49
CA LEU A 126 -3.71 -5.62 11.22
C LEU A 126 -3.02 -6.97 10.99
N GLY A 127 -1.78 -6.93 10.49
CA GLY A 127 -0.96 -8.12 10.27
C GLY A 127 -0.09 -8.06 9.03
N TYR A 128 0.47 -9.22 8.70
CA TYR A 128 1.35 -9.43 7.56
C TYR A 128 0.71 -10.43 6.58
N ALA A 129 0.40 -9.97 5.38
CA ALA A 129 -0.15 -10.77 4.30
C ALA A 129 0.97 -11.47 3.53
N ASN A 130 0.89 -12.80 3.43
CA ASN A 130 1.76 -13.59 2.55
C ASN A 130 1.33 -13.43 1.06
N ALA A 131 1.56 -12.25 0.52
CA ALA A 131 1.22 -11.84 -0.84
C ALA A 131 2.21 -10.78 -1.32
N ASP A 132 2.53 -10.79 -2.61
CA ASP A 132 3.26 -9.68 -3.21
C ASP A 132 2.37 -8.43 -3.37
N HIS A 133 2.99 -7.35 -3.82
CA HIS A 133 2.35 -6.05 -3.96
C HIS A 133 1.08 -6.06 -4.84
N TRP A 134 1.01 -6.96 -5.83
CA TRP A 134 -0.14 -7.04 -6.73
C TRP A 134 -1.19 -8.01 -6.21
N ALA A 135 -0.79 -9.19 -5.72
CA ALA A 135 -1.66 -10.23 -5.23
C ALA A 135 -2.61 -9.76 -4.11
N VAL A 136 -2.14 -8.87 -3.22
CA VAL A 136 -2.95 -8.41 -2.08
C VAL A 136 -4.15 -7.55 -2.48
N ALA A 137 -4.06 -6.77 -3.57
CA ALA A 137 -5.05 -5.73 -3.88
C ALA A 137 -5.56 -5.75 -5.32
N ILE A 138 -4.75 -6.15 -6.30
CA ILE A 138 -5.07 -6.03 -7.73
C ILE A 138 -5.49 -7.41 -8.25
N PRO A 139 -6.75 -7.61 -8.71
CA PRO A 139 -7.13 -8.81 -9.44
C PRO A 139 -6.58 -8.73 -10.86
N VAL A 140 -5.37 -9.23 -11.06
CA VAL A 140 -4.72 -9.18 -12.37
C VAL A 140 -5.41 -10.16 -13.32
N GLU A 141 -5.98 -9.65 -14.41
CA GLU A 141 -6.52 -10.46 -15.51
C GLU A 141 -5.37 -11.01 -16.36
N THR A 142 -4.79 -12.12 -15.94
CA THR A 142 -3.60 -12.71 -16.58
C THR A 142 -3.85 -13.11 -18.04
N ASP A 143 -5.08 -13.46 -18.40
CA ASP A 143 -5.50 -13.80 -19.77
C ASP A 143 -5.32 -12.64 -20.76
N ALA A 144 -5.33 -11.39 -20.28
CA ALA A 144 -5.15 -10.20 -21.10
C ALA A 144 -3.67 -9.82 -21.32
N ILE A 145 -2.74 -10.52 -20.66
CA ILE A 145 -1.31 -10.23 -20.66
C ILE A 145 -0.55 -11.35 -21.38
N PRO A 146 0.29 -11.06 -22.39
CA PRO A 146 1.18 -12.07 -22.95
C PRO A 146 2.04 -12.73 -21.88
N LEU A 147 1.92 -14.06 -21.72
CA LEU A 147 2.56 -14.85 -20.66
C LEU A 147 2.13 -14.47 -19.22
N GLY A 148 0.93 -13.90 -19.03
CA GLY A 148 0.43 -13.44 -17.74
C GLY A 148 0.49 -14.49 -16.63
N ASP A 149 0.04 -15.71 -16.89
CA ASP A 149 0.07 -16.82 -15.91
C ASP A 149 1.48 -17.24 -15.50
N VAL A 150 2.47 -16.93 -16.33
CA VAL A 150 3.88 -17.19 -16.02
C VAL A 150 4.49 -16.02 -15.26
N LEU A 151 4.06 -14.79 -15.55
CA LEU A 151 4.65 -13.57 -15.01
C LEU A 151 4.05 -13.14 -13.67
N VAL A 152 2.80 -13.53 -13.39
CA VAL A 152 2.02 -13.00 -12.28
C VAL A 152 1.52 -14.14 -11.38
N THR A 153 1.86 -14.06 -10.09
CA THR A 153 1.34 -14.94 -9.04
C THR A 153 0.21 -14.22 -8.32
N ASN A 154 -1.01 -14.22 -8.88
CA ASN A 154 -2.11 -13.40 -8.35
C ASN A 154 -3.08 -14.12 -7.39
N GLY A 155 -2.89 -15.42 -7.13
CA GLY A 155 -3.78 -16.19 -6.26
C GLY A 155 -3.73 -15.73 -4.80
N TYR A 156 -4.77 -15.02 -4.34
CA TYR A 156 -4.89 -14.55 -2.96
C TYR A 156 -6.37 -14.40 -2.55
N PRO A 157 -6.78 -14.72 -1.31
CA PRO A 157 -8.17 -14.66 -0.88
C PRO A 157 -8.63 -13.22 -0.57
N ARG A 158 -8.48 -12.31 -1.54
CA ARG A 158 -8.75 -10.86 -1.41
C ARG A 158 -10.10 -10.57 -0.79
N THR A 159 -11.18 -11.17 -1.27
CA THR A 159 -12.52 -10.96 -0.72
C THR A 159 -12.61 -11.30 0.76
N ARG A 160 -11.97 -12.39 1.20
CA ARG A 160 -11.95 -12.75 2.63
C ARG A 160 -11.10 -11.77 3.43
N LEU A 161 -9.97 -11.33 2.89
CA LEU A 161 -9.14 -10.30 3.52
C LEU A 161 -9.93 -8.99 3.71
N TRP A 162 -10.57 -8.49 2.66
CA TRP A 162 -11.36 -7.26 2.71
C TRP A 162 -12.51 -7.34 3.72
N LEU A 163 -13.23 -8.45 3.74
CA LEU A 163 -14.29 -8.68 4.73
C LEU A 163 -13.74 -8.72 6.15
N ALA A 164 -12.63 -9.42 6.40
CA ALA A 164 -12.01 -9.48 7.72
C ALA A 164 -11.50 -8.11 8.21
N ILE A 165 -10.93 -7.31 7.31
CA ILE A 165 -10.50 -5.94 7.61
C ILE A 165 -11.70 -5.07 7.97
N ALA A 166 -12.77 -5.11 7.16
CA ALA A 166 -13.98 -4.32 7.42
C ALA A 166 -14.62 -4.70 8.76
N ASP A 167 -14.77 -6.00 9.02
CA ASP A 167 -15.33 -6.52 10.28
C ASP A 167 -14.51 -6.08 11.51
N PHE A 168 -13.18 -6.20 11.43
CA PHE A 168 -12.29 -5.76 12.49
C PHE A 168 -12.38 -4.25 12.72
N VAL A 169 -12.30 -3.43 11.66
CA VAL A 169 -12.32 -1.97 11.78
C VAL A 169 -13.66 -1.47 12.33
N VAL A 170 -14.78 -2.00 11.85
CA VAL A 170 -16.11 -1.63 12.37
C VAL A 170 -16.20 -1.95 13.87
N THR A 171 -15.80 -3.16 14.26
CA THR A 171 -15.81 -3.59 15.66
C THR A 171 -14.92 -2.69 16.54
N ASP A 172 -13.70 -2.38 16.09
CA ASP A 172 -12.77 -1.51 16.84
C ASP A 172 -13.31 -0.08 16.98
N LEU A 173 -13.98 0.45 15.94
CA LEU A 173 -14.62 1.77 16.01
C LEU A 173 -15.80 1.81 16.98
N GLU A 174 -16.64 0.78 17.00
CA GLU A 174 -17.75 0.66 17.95
C GLU A 174 -17.24 0.63 19.40
N GLN A 175 -16.21 -0.18 19.67
CA GLN A 175 -15.59 -0.27 21.00
C GLN A 175 -14.99 1.06 21.46
N ARG A 176 -14.32 1.81 20.57
CA ARG A 176 -13.80 3.15 20.88
C ARG A 176 -14.91 4.14 21.22
N ALA A 177 -16.00 4.11 20.45
CA ALA A 177 -17.14 5.00 20.69
C ALA A 177 -17.83 4.71 22.03
N GLU A 178 -17.88 3.44 22.45
CA GLU A 178 -18.40 3.06 23.78
C GLU A 178 -17.46 3.49 24.92
N ALA A 179 -16.15 3.31 24.75
CA ALA A 179 -15.15 3.74 25.73
C ALA A 179 -15.19 5.26 25.96
N SER A 180 -15.26 6.05 24.89
CA SER A 180 -15.32 7.52 25.00
C SER A 180 -16.59 8.05 25.71
N LYS A 181 -17.68 7.27 25.73
CA LYS A 181 -18.88 7.63 26.51
C LYS A 181 -18.68 7.43 28.00
N HIS A 182 -17.97 6.37 28.40
CA HIS A 182 -17.70 6.07 29.81
C HIS A 182 -16.68 7.04 30.44
N ASP A 183 -15.74 7.59 29.66
CA ASP A 183 -14.78 8.58 30.16
C ASP A 183 -15.40 9.97 30.44
N LEU A 184 -16.64 10.20 30.03
CA LEU A 184 -17.38 11.46 30.21
C LEU A 184 -18.40 11.42 31.37
N GLU A 185 -18.58 10.27 32.02
CA GLU A 185 -19.42 10.07 33.21
C GLU A 185 -18.59 10.08 34.51
#